data_AF-A0A667Z257-F1
#
_entry.id   AF-A0A667Z257-F1
#
_cell.length_a   1.000
_cell.length_b   1.000
_cell.length_c   1.000
_cell.angle_alpha   90.00
_cell.angle_beta   90.00
_cell.angle_gamma   90.00
#
_symmetry.space_group_name_H-M   'P 1'
#
loop_
_entity.id
_entity.type
_entity.pdbx_description
1 polymer ?
#
loop_
_entity_poly.entity_id
_entity_poly.type
_entity_poly.pdbx_seq_one_letter_code
_entity_poly.pdbx_strand_id
1 'polypeptide(L)'
;MRTTINCSVLFILWFVYFFLEQSVVIGSPEPIAALVGDDVILPCRLEPAIRDFSDMVEWIREDIDPPYVHVHQSGHLLYQDQNLQYKDRTILFMDELKNGNVSLKLFRVTVSDEGRYLCFIPSIRRGDFIQLHVGAASSPVISVTKNSSGVVLECESKGWYPEPELFWLDAEGKLLSAGAPETVRGPDGLYTVSSRVTVEKSHSNSFTCRVHYSAAYISSGIVVVLFVCVGIAFLVCRWRKKQIGKLHINVFLY
;
A
#
# COMPACT_ATOMS: atom_id res chain seq x y z
N MET A 1 59.10 -18.12 21.76
CA MET A 1 57.98 -17.99 22.72
C MET A 1 56.86 -18.89 22.24
N ARG A 2 56.53 -19.98 22.95
CA ARG A 2 55.37 -20.83 22.65
C ARG A 2 54.16 -20.21 23.34
N THR A 3 53.23 -19.68 22.55
CA THR A 3 51.92 -19.23 23.02
C THR A 3 51.10 -20.47 23.40
N THR A 4 50.94 -20.73 24.70
CA THR A 4 49.98 -21.73 25.21
C THR A 4 48.57 -21.15 25.05
N ILE A 5 47.87 -21.57 24.00
CA ILE A 5 46.45 -21.25 23.83
C ILE A 5 45.66 -22.10 24.83
N ASN A 6 45.01 -21.43 25.78
CA ASN A 6 44.27 -22.08 26.87
C ASN A 6 43.01 -22.78 26.30
N CYS A 7 42.84 -24.07 26.56
CA CYS A 7 41.69 -24.86 26.06
C CYS A 7 40.33 -24.24 26.43
N SER A 8 40.25 -23.53 27.56
CA SER A 8 39.04 -22.81 27.97
C SER A 8 38.67 -21.67 27.02
N VAL A 9 39.66 -20.99 26.43
CA VAL A 9 39.43 -19.91 25.44
C VAL A 9 38.95 -20.50 24.12
N LEU A 10 39.51 -21.63 23.69
CA LEU A 10 39.05 -22.34 22.49
C LEU A 10 37.63 -22.87 22.65
N PHE A 11 37.29 -23.40 23.82
CA PHE A 11 35.94 -23.85 24.13
C PHE A 11 34.95 -22.68 24.16
N ILE A 12 35.30 -21.55 24.78
CA ILE A 12 34.45 -20.35 24.76
C ILE A 12 34.28 -19.81 23.34
N LEU A 13 35.34 -19.75 22.54
CA LEU A 13 35.24 -19.31 21.14
C LEU A 13 34.40 -20.27 20.29
N TRP A 14 34.51 -21.57 20.51
CA TRP A 14 33.67 -22.58 19.86
C TRP A 14 32.21 -22.48 20.30
N PHE A 15 31.95 -22.29 21.59
CA PHE A 15 30.60 -22.07 22.12
C PHE A 15 30.00 -20.77 21.57
N VAL A 16 30.74 -19.67 21.57
CA VAL A 16 30.33 -18.38 20.99
C VAL A 16 30.06 -18.52 19.49
N TYR A 17 30.90 -19.25 18.75
CA TYR A 17 30.70 -19.55 17.32
C TYR A 17 29.42 -20.38 17.09
N PHE A 18 29.18 -21.41 17.91
CA PHE A 18 28.00 -22.26 17.85
C PHE A 18 26.69 -21.50 18.15
N PHE A 19 26.74 -20.48 19.02
CA PHE A 19 25.59 -19.61 19.30
C PHE A 19 25.39 -18.48 18.28
N LEU A 20 26.42 -18.13 17.48
CA LEU A 20 26.37 -17.07 16.47
C LEU A 20 25.69 -17.50 15.15
N GLU A 21 25.56 -18.79 14.86
CA GLU A 21 24.94 -19.31 13.63
C GLU A 21 23.41 -19.49 13.73
N GLN A 22 22.69 -18.55 14.34
CA GLN A 22 21.23 -18.62 14.37
C GLN A 22 20.61 -17.72 13.31
N SER A 23 20.18 -18.30 12.18
CA SER A 23 19.51 -17.55 11.10
C SER A 23 18.21 -16.91 11.55
N VAL A 24 18.05 -15.61 11.28
CA VAL A 24 16.85 -14.82 11.60
C VAL A 24 16.07 -14.50 10.33
N VAL A 25 14.74 -14.48 10.45
CA VAL A 25 13.85 -13.99 9.39
C VAL A 25 13.60 -12.50 9.66
N ILE A 26 13.76 -11.69 8.63
CA ILE A 26 13.66 -10.23 8.71
C ILE A 26 12.66 -9.77 7.64
N GLY A 27 11.54 -9.23 8.10
CA GLY A 27 10.53 -8.58 7.28
C GLY A 27 10.82 -7.09 7.11
N SER A 28 9.86 -6.38 6.48
CA SER A 28 9.91 -4.92 6.42
C SER A 28 9.62 -4.30 7.79
N PRO A 29 10.48 -3.42 8.32
CA PRO A 29 10.17 -2.66 9.54
C PRO A 29 9.10 -1.57 9.29
N GLU A 30 9.00 -1.10 8.04
CA GLU A 30 8.00 -0.11 7.64
C GLU A 30 6.84 -0.79 6.91
N PRO A 31 5.59 -0.31 7.07
CA PRO A 31 4.46 -0.80 6.30
C PRO A 31 4.68 -0.61 4.79
N ILE A 32 4.21 -1.58 4.01
CA ILE A 32 4.21 -1.54 2.55
C ILE A 32 2.88 -0.96 2.08
N ALA A 33 2.91 -0.08 1.08
CA ALA A 33 1.71 0.47 0.46
C ALA A 33 1.60 0.05 -1.00
N ALA A 34 0.39 -0.31 -1.43
CA ALA A 34 0.09 -0.64 -2.82
C ALA A 34 -1.26 -0.03 -3.25
N LEU A 35 -1.39 0.26 -4.54
CA LEU A 35 -2.68 0.66 -5.11
C LEU A 35 -3.49 -0.56 -5.54
N VAL A 36 -4.81 -0.45 -5.49
CA VAL A 36 -5.70 -1.44 -6.11
C VAL A 36 -5.36 -1.56 -7.60
N GLY A 37 -5.14 -2.80 -8.04
CA GLY A 37 -4.75 -3.15 -9.41
C GLY A 37 -3.24 -3.30 -9.64
N ASP A 38 -2.40 -2.72 -8.78
CA ASP A 38 -0.94 -2.81 -8.90
C ASP A 38 -0.42 -4.17 -8.42
N ASP A 39 0.82 -4.50 -8.80
CA ASP A 39 1.58 -5.57 -8.19
C ASP A 39 2.40 -5.04 -7.00
N VAL A 40 2.57 -5.83 -5.94
CA VAL A 40 3.36 -5.47 -4.77
C VAL A 40 4.34 -6.58 -4.39
N ILE A 41 5.47 -6.19 -3.82
CA ILE A 41 6.43 -7.12 -3.21
C ILE A 41 6.38 -6.92 -1.69
N LEU A 42 6.12 -7.99 -0.96
CA LEU A 42 6.25 -8.05 0.49
C LEU A 42 7.66 -8.57 0.80
N PRO A 43 8.58 -7.72 1.29
CA PRO A 43 9.96 -8.12 1.45
C PRO A 43 10.12 -9.00 2.68
N CYS A 44 10.83 -10.11 2.52
CA CYS A 44 11.24 -10.98 3.60
C CYS A 44 12.57 -11.64 3.25
N ARG A 45 13.51 -11.65 4.20
CA ARG A 45 14.84 -12.21 4.01
C ARG A 45 15.26 -13.06 5.19
N LEU A 46 16.05 -14.10 4.92
CA LEU A 46 16.74 -14.88 5.94
C LEU A 46 18.21 -14.48 6.02
N GLU A 47 18.69 -14.17 7.22
CA GLU A 47 20.09 -13.83 7.47
C GLU A 47 20.71 -14.62 8.64
N PRO A 48 21.86 -15.31 8.45
CA PRO A 48 22.46 -15.65 7.15
C PRO A 48 21.56 -16.62 6.36
N ALA A 49 21.70 -16.59 5.03
CA ALA A 49 21.05 -17.56 4.15
C ALA A 49 21.53 -18.99 4.48
N ILE A 50 20.60 -19.94 4.57
CA ILE A 50 20.91 -21.35 4.81
C ILE A 50 20.95 -22.04 3.45
N ARG A 51 22.01 -22.81 3.17
CA ARG A 51 22.15 -23.52 1.88
C ARG A 51 21.18 -24.69 1.73
N ASP A 52 20.79 -25.27 2.86
CA ASP A 52 19.89 -26.42 2.97
C ASP A 52 18.57 -25.96 3.59
N PHE A 53 17.95 -24.96 2.96
CA PHE A 53 16.57 -24.64 3.27
C PHE A 53 15.77 -25.93 3.03
N SER A 54 15.28 -26.57 4.09
CA SER A 54 14.11 -27.43 3.94
C SER A 54 13.11 -26.52 3.23
N ASP A 55 12.83 -26.83 1.98
CA ASP A 55 12.34 -25.93 0.92
C ASP A 55 10.95 -25.32 1.18
N MET A 56 10.48 -25.39 2.43
CA MET A 56 9.21 -24.90 2.90
C MET A 56 9.29 -23.42 3.28
N VAL A 57 8.57 -22.57 2.56
CA VAL A 57 8.33 -21.17 2.90
C VAL A 57 6.82 -20.96 2.95
N GLU A 58 6.35 -20.40 4.05
CA GLU A 58 4.95 -20.14 4.29
C GLU A 58 4.71 -18.64 4.41
N TRP A 59 3.80 -18.12 3.59
CA TRP A 59 3.20 -16.82 3.78
C TRP A 59 1.80 -17.02 4.33
N ILE A 60 1.55 -16.46 5.51
CA ILE A 60 0.36 -16.73 6.30
C ILE A 60 -0.35 -15.40 6.62
N ARG A 61 -1.67 -15.44 6.61
CA ARG A 61 -2.57 -14.40 7.15
C ARG A 61 -3.52 -15.05 8.15
N GLU A 62 -3.53 -14.56 9.37
CA GLU A 62 -4.32 -15.14 10.46
C GLU A 62 -5.82 -14.78 10.38
N ASP A 63 -6.17 -13.76 9.60
CA ASP A 63 -7.53 -13.23 9.48
C ASP A 63 -8.36 -13.84 8.34
N ILE A 64 -7.82 -14.86 7.65
CA ILE A 64 -8.48 -15.57 6.55
C ILE A 64 -8.46 -17.09 6.79
N ASP A 65 -9.43 -17.81 6.22
CA ASP A 65 -9.51 -19.27 6.28
C ASP A 65 -9.64 -19.85 4.85
N PRO A 66 -8.73 -20.75 4.41
CA PRO A 66 -7.50 -21.17 5.10
C PRO A 66 -6.47 -20.02 5.20
N PRO A 67 -5.55 -20.04 6.19
CA PRO A 67 -4.67 -18.90 6.48
C PRO A 67 -3.49 -18.76 5.50
N TYR A 68 -3.34 -19.68 4.56
CA TYR A 68 -2.18 -19.74 3.69
C TYR A 68 -2.32 -18.85 2.46
N VAL A 69 -1.51 -17.80 2.39
CA VAL A 69 -1.38 -16.89 1.25
C VAL A 69 -0.52 -17.52 0.15
N HIS A 70 0.57 -18.19 0.54
CA HIS A 70 1.45 -18.92 -0.37
C HIS A 70 2.20 -19.99 0.43
N VAL A 71 2.24 -21.21 -0.09
CA VAL A 71 3.04 -22.29 0.49
C VAL A 71 3.93 -22.84 -0.59
N HIS A 72 5.22 -22.69 -0.39
CA HIS A 72 6.22 -23.26 -1.27
C HIS A 72 6.86 -24.44 -0.54
N GLN A 73 6.99 -25.60 -1.17
CA GLN A 73 7.72 -26.76 -0.64
C GLN A 73 8.46 -27.47 -1.77
N SER A 74 9.73 -27.78 -1.53
CA SER A 74 10.62 -28.56 -2.42
C SER A 74 10.66 -28.06 -3.86
N GLY A 75 10.74 -26.74 -4.05
CA GLY A 75 10.78 -26.12 -5.37
C GLY A 75 9.39 -25.97 -6.03
N HIS A 76 8.31 -26.39 -5.36
CA HIS A 76 6.97 -26.41 -5.91
C HIS A 76 5.97 -25.63 -5.04
N LEU A 77 5.06 -24.89 -5.68
CA LEU A 77 3.93 -24.25 -5.02
C LEU A 77 2.87 -25.30 -4.66
N LEU A 78 2.48 -25.38 -3.39
CA LEU A 78 1.42 -26.24 -2.90
C LEU A 78 0.05 -25.53 -3.02
N TYR A 79 -0.54 -25.60 -4.21
CA TYR A 79 -1.83 -24.97 -4.50
C TYR A 79 -3.01 -25.50 -3.67
N GLN A 80 -2.91 -26.71 -3.11
CA GLN A 80 -4.01 -27.34 -2.37
C GLN A 80 -4.26 -26.68 -1.01
N ASP A 81 -3.20 -26.18 -0.38
CA ASP A 81 -3.27 -25.54 0.93
C ASP A 81 -3.53 -24.03 0.82
N GLN A 82 -3.32 -23.46 -0.37
CA GLN A 82 -3.44 -22.04 -0.62
C GLN A 82 -4.91 -21.57 -0.58
N ASN A 83 -5.14 -20.43 0.07
CA ASN A 83 -6.42 -19.75 0.04
C ASN A 83 -6.79 -19.33 -1.40
N LEU A 84 -8.04 -19.59 -1.78
CA LEU A 84 -8.55 -19.32 -3.13
C LEU A 84 -8.41 -17.85 -3.55
N GLN A 85 -8.40 -16.91 -2.61
CA GLN A 85 -8.21 -15.47 -2.90
C GLN A 85 -6.82 -15.14 -3.45
N TYR A 86 -5.82 -16.00 -3.20
CA TYR A 86 -4.42 -15.80 -3.57
C TYR A 86 -3.94 -16.73 -4.69
N LYS A 87 -4.79 -17.68 -5.08
CA LYS A 87 -4.48 -18.62 -6.16
C LYS A 87 -4.15 -17.87 -7.44
N ASP A 88 -3.05 -18.27 -8.08
CA ASP A 88 -2.53 -17.66 -9.32
C ASP A 88 -2.17 -16.16 -9.21
N ARG A 89 -2.08 -15.63 -7.98
CA ARG A 89 -1.74 -14.23 -7.69
C ARG A 89 -0.45 -14.08 -6.90
N THR A 90 0.25 -15.16 -6.56
CA THR A 90 1.46 -15.08 -5.73
C THR A 90 2.61 -15.88 -6.30
N ILE A 91 3.83 -15.33 -6.21
CA ILE A 91 5.08 -16.02 -6.57
C ILE A 91 6.21 -15.66 -5.60
N LEU A 92 7.17 -16.56 -5.44
CA LEU A 92 8.47 -16.30 -4.81
C LEU A 92 9.55 -16.05 -5.87
N PHE A 93 10.64 -15.40 -5.46
CA PHE A 93 11.83 -15.21 -6.28
C PHE A 93 12.73 -16.46 -6.22
N MET A 94 12.34 -17.49 -6.96
CA MET A 94 12.97 -18.82 -6.91
C MET A 94 14.50 -18.81 -7.03
N ASP A 95 15.05 -18.00 -7.94
CA ASP A 95 16.49 -17.92 -8.17
C ASP A 95 17.27 -17.28 -7.01
N GLU A 96 16.58 -16.52 -6.15
CA GLU A 96 17.13 -15.76 -5.03
C GLU A 96 16.90 -16.43 -3.66
N LEU A 97 16.16 -17.55 -3.61
CA LEU A 97 15.94 -18.32 -2.38
C LEU A 97 17.29 -18.78 -1.77
N LYS A 98 18.23 -19.21 -2.61
CA LYS A 98 19.60 -19.60 -2.21
C LYS A 98 20.41 -18.45 -1.57
N ASN A 99 20.01 -17.21 -1.85
CA ASN A 99 20.60 -15.99 -1.29
C ASN A 99 19.81 -15.51 -0.05
N GLY A 100 18.80 -16.26 0.39
CA GLY A 100 17.96 -15.94 1.54
C GLY A 100 16.78 -15.01 1.23
N ASN A 101 16.53 -14.66 -0.03
CA ASN A 101 15.38 -13.83 -0.39
C ASN A 101 14.11 -14.68 -0.52
N VAL A 102 13.23 -14.56 0.47
CA VAL A 102 11.95 -15.28 0.54
C VAL A 102 10.75 -14.32 0.38
N SER A 103 10.99 -13.19 -0.30
CA SER A 103 9.98 -12.17 -0.54
C SER A 103 8.86 -12.70 -1.44
N LEU A 104 7.62 -12.27 -1.15
CA LEU A 104 6.45 -12.62 -1.93
C LEU A 104 6.10 -11.51 -2.89
N LYS A 105 5.92 -11.83 -4.17
CA LYS A 105 5.25 -10.94 -5.10
C LYS A 105 3.76 -11.31 -5.17
N LEU A 106 2.89 -10.35 -4.89
CA LEU A 106 1.44 -10.44 -5.00
C LEU A 106 0.97 -9.61 -6.20
N PHE A 107 0.19 -10.24 -7.08
CA PHE A 107 -0.30 -9.63 -8.32
C PHE A 107 -1.71 -9.06 -8.16
N ARG A 108 -1.96 -7.92 -8.83
CA ARG A 108 -3.27 -7.27 -8.93
C ARG A 108 -3.94 -7.09 -7.56
N VAL A 109 -3.35 -6.26 -6.71
CA VAL A 109 -3.81 -5.99 -5.34
C VAL A 109 -5.27 -5.53 -5.32
N THR A 110 -6.00 -5.98 -4.31
CA THR A 110 -7.41 -5.68 -4.03
C THR A 110 -7.54 -5.17 -2.60
N VAL A 111 -8.66 -4.54 -2.28
CA VAL A 111 -8.93 -4.02 -0.91
C VAL A 111 -8.83 -5.13 0.14
N SER A 112 -9.29 -6.34 -0.17
CA SER A 112 -9.22 -7.49 0.75
C SER A 112 -7.81 -7.97 1.04
N ASP A 113 -6.81 -7.60 0.23
CA ASP A 113 -5.42 -7.96 0.48
C ASP A 113 -4.78 -7.09 1.59
N GLU A 114 -5.42 -6.00 2.01
CA GLU A 114 -4.97 -5.22 3.16
C GLU A 114 -4.91 -6.10 4.41
N GLY A 115 -3.80 -6.04 5.14
CA GLY A 115 -3.63 -6.86 6.32
C GLY A 115 -2.18 -7.11 6.71
N ARG A 116 -2.03 -7.93 7.75
CA ARG A 116 -0.76 -8.32 8.32
C ARG A 116 -0.39 -9.73 7.84
N TYR A 117 0.76 -9.83 7.19
CA TYR A 117 1.27 -11.07 6.60
C TYR A 117 2.43 -11.58 7.45
N LEU A 118 2.45 -12.86 7.77
CA LEU A 118 3.56 -13.56 8.40
C LEU A 118 4.37 -14.29 7.33
N CYS A 119 5.64 -13.94 7.21
CA CYS A 119 6.62 -14.72 6.46
C CYS A 119 7.26 -15.72 7.43
N PHE A 120 7.02 -17.01 7.25
CA PHE A 120 7.43 -18.07 8.17
C PHE A 120 8.29 -19.13 7.48
N ILE A 121 9.32 -19.57 8.19
CA ILE A 121 10.26 -20.60 7.76
C ILE A 121 10.23 -21.75 8.78
N PRO A 122 9.49 -22.84 8.49
CA PRO A 122 9.27 -23.93 9.43
C PRO A 122 10.53 -24.65 9.91
N SER A 123 11.55 -24.78 9.05
CA SER A 123 12.80 -25.49 9.36
C SER A 123 13.54 -24.93 10.58
N ILE A 124 13.47 -23.62 10.76
CA ILE A 124 14.08 -22.89 11.88
C ILE A 124 13.05 -22.33 12.86
N ARG A 125 11.75 -22.54 12.59
CA ARG A 125 10.61 -22.05 13.37
C ARG A 125 10.67 -20.55 13.65
N ARG A 126 11.03 -19.77 12.63
CA ARG A 126 11.12 -18.31 12.72
C ARG A 126 10.28 -17.68 11.64
N GLY A 127 9.77 -16.50 11.94
CA GLY A 127 9.07 -15.67 10.99
C GLY A 127 9.03 -14.23 11.46
N ASP A 128 8.63 -13.36 10.54
CA ASP A 128 8.46 -11.94 10.81
C ASP A 128 7.21 -11.42 10.10
N PHE A 129 6.65 -10.35 10.64
CA PHE A 129 5.40 -9.79 10.15
C PHE A 129 5.64 -8.59 9.25
N ILE A 130 4.87 -8.52 8.16
CA ILE A 130 4.86 -7.42 7.20
C ILE A 130 3.43 -6.87 7.15
N GLN A 131 3.29 -5.55 7.31
CA GLN A 131 2.00 -4.88 7.15
C GLN A 131 1.85 -4.39 5.71
N LEU A 132 0.74 -4.75 5.05
CA LEU A 132 0.33 -4.19 3.76
C LEU A 132 -0.85 -3.23 3.98
N HIS A 133 -0.73 -2.03 3.43
CA HIS A 133 -1.79 -1.03 3.31
C HIS A 133 -2.20 -0.88 1.85
N VAL A 134 -3.51 -0.82 1.60
CA VAL A 134 -4.05 -0.71 0.25
C VAL A 134 -4.69 0.65 0.06
N GLY A 135 -4.36 1.30 -1.05
CA GLY A 135 -4.96 2.57 -1.47
C GLY A 135 -5.75 2.41 -2.77
N ALA A 136 -6.84 3.16 -2.91
CA ALA A 136 -7.51 3.40 -4.18
C ALA A 136 -7.92 4.85 -4.27
N ALA A 137 -7.75 5.48 -5.42
CA ALA A 137 -8.18 6.85 -5.66
C ALA A 137 -8.51 7.07 -7.12
N SER A 138 -9.40 8.03 -7.38
CA SER A 138 -9.67 8.54 -8.72
C SER A 138 -9.75 10.06 -8.75
N SER A 139 -9.67 10.64 -9.94
CA SER A 139 -9.83 12.09 -10.10
C SER A 139 -11.28 12.51 -9.81
N PRO A 140 -11.51 13.58 -9.02
CA PRO A 140 -12.85 14.11 -8.83
C PRO A 140 -13.39 14.72 -10.14
N VAL A 141 -14.71 14.77 -10.26
CA VAL A 141 -15.46 15.42 -11.34
C VAL A 141 -16.31 16.51 -10.72
N ILE A 142 -16.31 17.71 -11.29
CA ILE A 142 -17.17 18.80 -10.85
C ILE A 142 -18.20 19.09 -11.94
N SER A 143 -19.47 19.12 -11.56
CA SER A 143 -20.59 19.56 -12.37
C SER A 143 -21.06 20.95 -11.92
N VAL A 144 -21.55 21.75 -12.87
CA VAL A 144 -21.92 23.15 -12.67
C VAL A 144 -23.38 23.34 -13.07
N THR A 145 -24.21 23.81 -12.14
CA THR A 145 -25.62 24.10 -12.36
C THR A 145 -25.92 25.56 -12.04
N LYS A 146 -26.49 26.31 -13.00
CA LYS A 146 -26.92 27.69 -12.78
C LYS A 146 -28.34 27.71 -12.22
N ASN A 147 -28.56 28.41 -11.12
CA ASN A 147 -29.87 28.66 -10.55
C ASN A 147 -30.16 30.18 -10.48
N SER A 148 -31.41 30.57 -10.20
CA SER A 148 -31.80 31.98 -10.08
C SER A 148 -31.08 32.75 -8.96
N SER A 149 -30.61 32.05 -7.92
CA SER A 149 -29.95 32.61 -6.74
C SER A 149 -28.42 32.47 -6.73
N GLY A 150 -27.80 31.81 -7.72
CA GLY A 150 -26.35 31.59 -7.75
C GLY A 150 -25.92 30.42 -8.63
N VAL A 151 -24.63 30.04 -8.54
CA VAL A 151 -24.10 28.84 -9.19
C VAL A 151 -23.92 27.75 -8.15
N VAL A 152 -24.44 26.57 -8.46
CA VAL A 152 -24.26 25.37 -7.66
C VAL A 152 -23.15 24.55 -8.30
N LEU A 153 -22.11 24.25 -7.52
CA LEU A 153 -21.03 23.34 -7.89
C LEU A 153 -21.23 22.04 -7.12
N GLU A 154 -21.14 20.93 -7.83
CA GLU A 154 -21.26 19.59 -7.25
C GLU A 154 -20.04 18.77 -7.67
N CYS A 155 -19.26 18.35 -6.68
CA CYS A 155 -18.07 17.55 -6.86
C CYS A 155 -18.36 16.11 -6.44
N GLU A 156 -17.93 15.16 -7.25
CA GLU A 156 -18.08 13.73 -7.02
C GLU A 156 -16.79 13.01 -7.36
N SER A 157 -16.36 12.06 -6.52
CA SER A 157 -15.22 11.20 -6.79
C SER A 157 -15.47 9.78 -6.31
N LYS A 158 -15.11 8.79 -7.13
CA LYS A 158 -15.44 7.37 -6.93
C LYS A 158 -14.21 6.51 -6.68
N GLY A 159 -14.41 5.28 -6.22
CA GLY A 159 -13.35 4.28 -6.20
C GLY A 159 -12.25 4.58 -5.18
N TRP A 160 -12.59 5.19 -4.06
CA TRP A 160 -11.62 5.50 -3.00
C TRP A 160 -11.52 4.38 -1.97
N TYR A 161 -10.32 4.10 -1.49
CA TYR A 161 -10.10 3.29 -0.31
C TYR A 161 -8.79 3.72 0.36
N PRO A 162 -8.75 3.94 1.68
CA PRO A 162 -9.88 3.96 2.62
C PRO A 162 -10.82 5.17 2.37
N GLU A 163 -11.77 5.41 3.29
CA GLU A 163 -12.70 6.55 3.20
C GLU A 163 -11.96 7.90 3.04
N PRO A 164 -12.29 8.71 2.01
CA PRO A 164 -11.63 9.99 1.76
C PRO A 164 -12.34 11.16 2.44
N GLU A 165 -11.61 12.27 2.59
CA GLU A 165 -12.12 13.58 2.95
C GLU A 165 -12.25 14.47 1.70
N LEU A 166 -13.34 15.25 1.61
CA LEU A 166 -13.60 16.18 0.51
C LEU A 166 -13.85 17.58 1.06
N PHE A 167 -13.13 18.57 0.52
CA PHE A 167 -13.39 19.97 0.80
C PHE A 167 -13.24 20.87 -0.44
N TRP A 168 -13.83 22.06 -0.32
CA TRP A 168 -13.80 23.10 -1.35
C TRP A 168 -12.83 24.22 -0.97
N LEU A 169 -12.08 24.71 -1.96
CA LEU A 169 -11.21 25.87 -1.82
C LEU A 169 -11.57 26.96 -2.84
N ASP A 170 -11.39 28.22 -2.44
CA ASP A 170 -11.36 29.37 -3.35
C ASP A 170 -10.03 29.46 -4.12
N ALA A 171 -9.88 30.50 -4.94
CA ALA A 171 -8.71 30.74 -5.78
C ALA A 171 -7.43 30.99 -4.95
N GLU A 172 -7.59 31.53 -3.74
CA GLU A 172 -6.52 31.80 -2.79
C GLU A 172 -6.14 30.55 -1.97
N GLY A 173 -6.88 29.45 -2.14
CA GLY A 173 -6.67 28.18 -1.45
C GLY A 173 -7.27 28.13 -0.05
N LYS A 174 -8.21 29.02 0.28
CA LYS A 174 -8.93 29.06 1.55
C LYS A 174 -10.23 28.24 1.47
N LEU A 175 -10.58 27.61 2.59
CA LEU A 175 -11.75 26.74 2.71
C LEU A 175 -13.07 27.51 2.48
N LEU A 176 -13.95 26.95 1.65
CA LEU A 176 -15.33 27.43 1.49
C LEU A 176 -16.25 26.81 2.53
N SER A 177 -17.26 27.57 2.93
CA SER A 177 -18.35 27.06 3.79
C SER A 177 -19.34 26.25 2.94
N ALA A 178 -19.10 24.95 2.82
CA ALA A 178 -20.00 23.99 2.17
C ALA A 178 -20.76 23.15 3.21
N GLY A 179 -21.82 22.46 2.78
CA GLY A 179 -22.44 21.42 3.59
C GLY A 179 -21.47 20.25 3.84
N ALA A 180 -21.81 19.38 4.79
CA ALA A 180 -21.04 18.16 5.02
C ALA A 180 -21.00 17.31 3.73
N PRO A 181 -19.84 16.75 3.35
CA PRO A 181 -19.77 15.82 2.23
C PRO A 181 -20.57 14.55 2.52
N GLU A 182 -21.17 13.99 1.48
CA GLU A 182 -21.84 12.70 1.53
C GLU A 182 -20.85 11.61 1.10
N THR A 183 -20.68 10.58 1.92
CA THR A 183 -19.86 9.41 1.63
C THR A 183 -20.74 8.16 1.57
N VAL A 184 -20.58 7.38 0.49
CA VAL A 184 -21.31 6.13 0.27
C VAL A 184 -20.31 5.03 -0.03
N ARG A 185 -20.45 3.88 0.66
CA ARG A 185 -19.64 2.69 0.41
C ARG A 185 -20.36 1.74 -0.55
N GLY A 186 -19.70 1.42 -1.66
CA GLY A 186 -20.18 0.49 -2.67
C GLY A 186 -20.05 -0.98 -2.24
N PRO A 187 -20.70 -1.91 -2.96
CA PRO A 187 -20.59 -3.35 -2.70
C PRO A 187 -19.18 -3.91 -3.00
N ASP A 188 -18.38 -3.19 -3.80
CA ASP A 188 -16.95 -3.45 -4.05
C ASP A 188 -16.05 -3.03 -2.88
N GLY A 189 -16.63 -2.46 -1.83
CA GLY A 189 -15.91 -1.97 -0.66
C GLY A 189 -15.26 -0.59 -0.85
N LEU A 190 -15.38 0.01 -2.03
CA LEU A 190 -14.82 1.32 -2.36
C LEU A 190 -15.81 2.45 -2.01
N TYR A 191 -15.26 3.62 -1.71
CA TYR A 191 -16.00 4.81 -1.33
C TYR A 191 -16.24 5.73 -2.52
N THR A 192 -17.45 6.27 -2.59
CA THR A 192 -17.80 7.43 -3.41
C THR A 192 -18.09 8.59 -2.48
N VAL A 193 -17.43 9.72 -2.71
CA VAL A 193 -17.62 10.95 -1.94
C VAL A 193 -18.15 12.05 -2.84
N SER A 194 -19.12 12.81 -2.35
CA SER A 194 -19.68 13.94 -3.05
C SER A 194 -19.94 15.12 -2.13
N SER A 195 -19.93 16.33 -2.68
CA SER A 195 -20.27 17.54 -1.94
C SER A 195 -20.77 18.61 -2.89
N ARG A 196 -21.70 19.41 -2.39
CA ARG A 196 -22.32 20.51 -3.12
C ARG A 196 -22.08 21.83 -2.40
N VAL A 197 -21.74 22.86 -3.16
CA VAL A 197 -21.57 24.23 -2.66
C VAL A 197 -22.26 25.23 -3.58
N THR A 198 -22.94 26.20 -3.00
CA THR A 198 -23.49 27.34 -3.76
C THR A 198 -22.50 28.49 -3.65
N VAL A 199 -22.07 29.02 -4.79
CA VAL A 199 -21.14 30.14 -4.86
C VAL A 199 -21.83 31.36 -5.46
N GLU A 200 -21.52 32.53 -4.89
CA GLU A 200 -21.91 33.82 -5.41
C GLU A 200 -20.82 34.38 -6.34
N LYS A 201 -21.17 35.39 -7.14
CA LYS A 201 -20.23 36.05 -8.06
C LYS A 201 -19.13 36.75 -7.23
N SER A 202 -17.94 36.17 -7.21
CA SER A 202 -16.75 36.76 -6.56
C SER A 202 -15.74 37.26 -7.61
N HIS A 203 -14.70 37.95 -7.16
CA HIS A 203 -13.64 38.45 -8.04
C HIS A 203 -12.79 37.34 -8.66
N SER A 204 -12.67 36.17 -8.02
CA SER A 204 -11.69 35.16 -8.41
C SER A 204 -12.26 34.01 -9.25
N ASN A 205 -13.58 33.82 -9.35
CA ASN A 205 -14.30 32.89 -10.26
C ASN A 205 -13.71 31.46 -10.36
N SER A 206 -12.82 31.07 -9.45
CA SER A 206 -12.01 29.87 -9.51
C SER A 206 -12.22 29.11 -8.23
N PHE A 207 -12.55 27.83 -8.39
CA PHE A 207 -12.92 26.96 -7.30
C PHE A 207 -12.23 25.61 -7.49
N THR A 208 -11.76 25.06 -6.39
CA THR A 208 -11.09 23.76 -6.36
C THR A 208 -11.88 22.80 -5.49
N CYS A 209 -12.22 21.64 -6.03
CA CYS A 209 -12.60 20.48 -5.22
C CYS A 209 -11.34 19.65 -4.96
N ARG A 210 -11.08 19.37 -3.68
CA ARG A 210 -9.95 18.54 -3.27
C ARG A 210 -10.47 17.34 -2.49
N VAL A 211 -10.03 16.15 -2.91
CA VAL A 211 -10.35 14.87 -2.28
C VAL A 211 -9.04 14.24 -1.83
N HIS A 212 -8.92 13.88 -0.55
CA HIS A 212 -7.68 13.35 0.02
C HIS A 212 -7.92 12.31 1.11
N TYR A 213 -6.88 11.55 1.48
CA TYR A 213 -6.95 10.68 2.65
C TYR A 213 -6.78 11.47 3.93
N SER A 214 -7.37 10.97 5.03
CA SER A 214 -7.10 11.50 6.35
C SER A 214 -5.62 11.36 6.71
N ALA A 215 -5.12 12.28 7.56
CA ALA A 215 -3.71 12.36 7.91
C ALA A 215 -3.17 11.06 8.54
N ALA A 216 -4.01 10.32 9.27
CA ALA A 216 -3.66 9.05 9.91
C ALA A 216 -3.28 7.95 8.91
N TYR A 217 -3.91 7.90 7.74
CA TYR A 217 -3.59 6.91 6.70
C TYR A 217 -2.36 7.29 5.87
N ILE A 218 -2.12 8.60 5.70
CA ILE A 218 -0.92 9.09 5.02
C ILE A 218 0.34 8.74 5.83
N SER A 219 0.27 8.77 7.17
CA SER A 219 1.36 8.31 8.04
C SER A 219 1.62 6.80 7.98
N SER A 220 0.63 6.00 7.57
CA SER A 220 0.75 4.55 7.41
C SER A 220 1.37 4.13 6.06
N GLY A 221 1.82 5.08 5.23
CA GLY A 221 2.61 4.80 4.02
C GLY A 221 1.84 4.92 2.70
N ILE A 222 0.52 5.17 2.71
CA ILE A 222 -0.27 5.36 1.48
C ILE A 222 0.04 6.74 0.88
N VAL A 223 0.64 6.75 -0.32
CA VAL A 223 0.87 7.96 -1.11
C VAL A 223 0.32 7.76 -2.51
N VAL A 224 -0.94 8.14 -2.70
CA VAL A 224 -1.55 8.13 -4.04
C VAL A 224 -1.29 9.47 -4.70
N VAL A 225 -0.86 9.46 -5.96
CA VAL A 225 -0.58 10.66 -6.76
C VAL A 225 -1.47 10.63 -7.98
N LEU A 226 -2.47 11.49 -8.02
CA LEU A 226 -3.37 11.62 -9.16
C LEU A 226 -2.93 12.83 -9.98
N PHE A 227 -2.43 12.58 -11.19
CA PHE A 227 -2.07 13.63 -12.13
C PHE A 227 -3.32 14.11 -12.86
N VAL A 228 -3.66 15.39 -12.72
CA VAL A 228 -4.65 16.04 -13.59
C VAL A 228 -3.90 16.69 -14.75
N CYS A 229 -3.92 16.03 -15.91
CA CYS A 229 -3.43 16.61 -17.15
C CYS A 229 -4.43 17.68 -17.62
N VAL A 230 -4.02 18.95 -17.54
CA VAL A 230 -4.72 20.06 -18.19
C VAL A 230 -3.97 20.37 -19.49
N GLY A 231 -4.50 19.95 -20.64
CA GLY A 231 -4.16 20.46 -21.99
C GLY A 231 -2.74 20.27 -22.55
N ILE A 232 -2.62 19.32 -23.50
CA ILE A 232 -1.67 19.17 -24.64
C ILE A 232 -0.23 19.72 -24.50
N ALA A 233 0.73 18.82 -24.28
CA ALA A 233 1.98 18.60 -25.05
C ALA A 233 3.09 18.07 -24.14
N PHE A 234 3.57 16.86 -24.46
CA PHE A 234 4.82 16.23 -24.05
C PHE A 234 5.52 16.74 -22.78
N LEU A 235 5.20 16.12 -21.64
CA LEU A 235 6.13 16.07 -20.51
C LEU A 235 6.27 14.62 -20.06
N VAL A 236 7.45 14.05 -20.30
CA VAL A 236 7.91 12.82 -19.65
C VAL A 236 8.16 13.20 -18.18
N CYS A 237 7.17 12.95 -17.31
CA CYS A 237 7.34 13.17 -15.89
C CYS A 237 8.26 12.09 -15.30
N ARG A 238 9.47 12.50 -14.92
CA ARG A 238 10.41 11.71 -14.14
C ARG A 238 9.97 11.70 -12.66
N TRP A 239 9.86 10.49 -12.13
CA TRP A 239 9.29 10.11 -10.85
C TRP A 239 9.89 10.81 -9.62
N ARG A 240 9.05 11.44 -8.80
CA ARG A 240 9.31 11.67 -7.36
C ARG A 240 7.99 11.78 -6.59
N LYS A 241 7.88 10.99 -5.51
CA LYS A 241 6.74 10.85 -4.59
C LYS A 241 6.14 12.20 -4.15
N LYS A 242 4.84 12.49 -4.45
CA LYS A 242 3.81 13.09 -3.54
C LYS A 242 2.48 13.54 -4.23
N GLN A 243 1.34 13.21 -3.59
CA GLN A 243 0.00 13.89 -3.48
C GLN A 243 -1.20 13.60 -4.44
N ILE A 244 -2.29 13.04 -3.86
CA ILE A 244 -3.69 13.48 -3.66
C ILE A 244 -4.46 14.09 -4.86
N GLY A 245 -5.66 13.55 -5.14
CA GLY A 245 -6.61 14.00 -6.17
C GLY A 245 -7.10 15.44 -6.00
N LYS A 246 -6.88 16.27 -7.01
CA LYS A 246 -7.28 17.69 -7.02
C LYS A 246 -7.85 18.04 -8.39
N LEU A 247 -9.09 18.53 -8.47
CA LEU A 247 -9.65 19.09 -9.71
C LEU A 247 -9.92 20.59 -9.53
N HIS A 248 -9.52 21.37 -10.54
CA HIS A 248 -9.62 22.83 -10.55
C HIS A 248 -10.56 23.26 -11.69
N ILE A 249 -11.53 24.14 -11.40
CA ILE A 249 -12.44 24.69 -12.41
C ILE A 249 -12.53 26.21 -12.27
N ASN A 250 -12.52 26.88 -13.43
CA ASN A 250 -12.85 28.29 -13.56
C ASN A 250 -14.31 28.43 -14.03
N VAL A 251 -15.12 29.16 -13.29
CA VAL A 251 -16.54 29.40 -13.56
C VAL A 251 -16.72 30.86 -13.95
N PHE A 252 -17.00 31.12 -15.23
CA PHE A 252 -17.29 32.47 -15.71
C PHE A 252 -18.78 32.77 -15.61
N LEU A 253 -19.15 33.61 -14.65
CA LEU A 253 -20.51 34.13 -14.48
C LEU A 253 -20.73 35.39 -15.31
N TYR A 254 -21.19 35.21 -16.56
CA TYR A 254 -21.72 36.29 -17.39
C TYR A 254 -23.03 36.82 -16.80
#